data_AF-A0A831ZYY9-F1
#
_entry.id   AF-A0A831ZYY9-F1
#
_cell.length_a   1.000
_cell.length_b   1.000
_cell.length_c   1.000
_cell.angle_alpha   90.00
_cell.angle_beta   90.00
_cell.angle_gamma   90.00
#
_symmetry.space_group_name_H-M   'P 1'
#
loop_
_entity.id
_entity.type
_entity.pdbx_description
1 polymer ?
#
loop_
_entity_poly.entity_id
_entity_poly.type
_entity_poly.pdbx_seq_one_letter_code
_entity_poly.pdbx_strand_id
1 'polypeptide(L)'
;MSEFAKRFQQVLGVRISPCYDALLTHHNEQLSADPLAEPGWIPGVGNADFAIGTTQTFREMFPQFSRHWLIIGMEGKRTIEKINEQIDIYVALDVRDESIHLVDSLGKAWKEADHFRDWLAHKLARALWERTHDSHLFVIGDKTEAVIRTLREQLVAWHRQEVVDIEGMLILHRDDQGRLSLQHAQYSGLKETAVGSIAGLLVGSLLFHPVLGAALGTVTGAAAAGRRFSLSHVGIDDEFVKQLACAVLPGMWALVVVLRHAKVKDMVETLRKIGGTVLVTSLSKRGEERLRAALASPGSDPRG
;
A
#
# COMPACT_ATOMS: atom_id res chain seq x y z
N MET A 1 -28.95 4.32 7.20
CA MET A 1 -27.83 5.19 7.59
C MET A 1 -27.34 4.72 8.95
N SER A 2 -26.05 4.42 9.06
CA SER A 2 -25.39 4.03 10.31
C SER A 2 -25.47 5.15 11.36
N GLU A 3 -25.05 4.87 12.60
CA GLU A 3 -24.90 5.89 13.64
C GLU A 3 -23.86 6.96 13.23
N PHE A 4 -22.71 6.54 12.70
CA PHE A 4 -21.66 7.46 12.25
C PHE A 4 -22.14 8.37 11.12
N ALA A 5 -22.82 7.83 10.10
CA ALA A 5 -23.36 8.64 9.01
C ALA A 5 -24.36 9.70 9.51
N LYS A 6 -25.18 9.38 10.52
CA LYS A 6 -26.06 10.36 11.17
C LYS A 6 -25.25 11.42 11.91
N ARG A 7 -24.24 11.01 12.69
CA ARG A 7 -23.39 11.90 13.47
C ARG A 7 -22.63 12.90 12.59
N PHE A 8 -21.99 12.45 11.51
CA PHE A 8 -21.31 13.32 10.55
C PHE A 8 -22.28 14.29 9.87
N GLN A 9 -23.48 13.83 9.49
CA GLN A 9 -24.50 14.70 8.91
C GLN A 9 -25.01 15.76 9.89
N GLN A 10 -25.18 15.41 11.16
CA GLN A 10 -25.65 16.32 12.21
C GLN A 10 -24.59 17.35 12.60
N VAL A 11 -23.34 16.93 12.78
CA VAL A 11 -22.28 17.80 13.30
C VAL A 11 -21.59 18.59 12.19
N LEU A 12 -21.27 17.95 11.07
CA LEU A 12 -20.49 18.55 9.99
C LEU A 12 -21.34 18.96 8.78
N GLY A 13 -22.61 18.56 8.72
CA GLY A 13 -23.47 18.79 7.56
C GLY A 13 -23.12 17.93 6.34
N VAL A 14 -22.28 16.90 6.51
CA VAL A 14 -21.72 16.09 5.41
C VAL A 14 -22.24 14.66 5.45
N ARG A 15 -22.57 14.11 4.27
CA ARG A 15 -22.78 12.67 4.09
C ARG A 15 -21.44 12.02 3.79
N ILE A 16 -21.01 11.11 4.65
CA ILE A 16 -19.83 10.28 4.43
C ILE A 16 -20.08 9.23 3.34
N SER A 17 -19.02 8.81 2.66
CA SER A 17 -19.11 7.79 1.63
C SER A 17 -19.42 6.41 2.25
N PRO A 18 -20.03 5.47 1.49
CA PRO A 18 -20.30 4.13 1.99
C PRO A 18 -19.04 3.38 2.46
N CYS A 19 -17.90 3.56 1.78
CA CYS A 19 -16.64 2.92 2.17
C CYS A 19 -16.09 3.47 3.48
N TYR A 20 -16.14 4.79 3.69
CA TYR A 20 -15.70 5.39 4.94
C TYR A 20 -16.66 5.07 6.10
N ASP A 21 -17.96 5.04 5.83
CA ASP A 21 -18.98 4.61 6.81
C ASP A 21 -18.77 3.16 7.25
N ALA A 22 -18.46 2.26 6.30
CA ALA A 22 -18.17 0.87 6.61
C ALA A 22 -16.90 0.72 7.47
N LEU A 23 -15.83 1.47 7.18
CA LEU A 23 -14.62 1.47 8.01
C LEU A 23 -14.95 1.85 9.46
N LEU A 24 -15.65 2.97 9.68
CA LEU A 24 -16.00 3.42 11.02
C LEU A 24 -16.94 2.42 11.72
N THR A 25 -17.98 1.96 11.03
CA THR A 25 -18.97 1.03 11.59
C THR A 25 -18.32 -0.26 12.12
N HIS A 26 -17.28 -0.75 11.45
CA HIS A 26 -16.63 -2.01 11.83
C HIS A 26 -15.39 -1.84 12.71
N HIS A 27 -14.71 -0.70 12.64
CA HIS A 27 -13.36 -0.56 13.19
C HIS A 27 -13.10 0.71 13.99
N ASN A 28 -14.11 1.57 14.23
CA ASN A 28 -13.91 2.84 14.93
C ASN A 28 -13.19 2.71 16.29
N GLU A 29 -13.53 1.70 17.10
CA GLU A 29 -12.89 1.45 18.41
C GLU A 29 -11.42 1.03 18.31
N GLN A 30 -11.00 0.54 17.15
CA GLN A 30 -9.63 0.12 16.88
C GLN A 30 -8.81 1.27 16.25
N LEU A 31 -9.45 2.37 15.87
CA LEU A 31 -8.80 3.57 15.35
C LEU A 31 -8.51 4.55 16.48
N SER A 32 -7.48 5.39 16.30
CA SER A 32 -7.02 6.28 17.35
C SER A 32 -7.76 7.62 17.36
N ALA A 33 -7.99 8.17 18.55
CA ALA A 33 -8.43 9.55 18.71
C ALA A 33 -7.28 10.55 18.56
N ASP A 34 -6.03 10.10 18.70
CA ASP A 34 -4.81 10.86 18.43
C ASP A 34 -3.81 9.98 17.64
N PRO A 35 -3.97 9.87 16.31
CA PRO A 35 -3.13 9.02 15.47
C PRO A 35 -1.63 9.32 15.46
N LEU A 36 -1.19 10.47 16.02
CA LEU A 36 0.24 10.82 16.12
C LEU A 36 0.86 10.30 17.41
N ALA A 37 0.15 10.42 18.54
CA ALA A 37 0.64 9.97 19.84
C ALA A 37 0.38 8.46 20.06
N GLU A 38 -0.78 7.98 19.61
CA GLU A 38 -1.26 6.63 19.85
C GLU A 38 -1.61 5.96 18.52
N PRO A 39 -0.80 5.01 18.01
CA PRO A 39 -1.09 4.36 16.74
C PRO A 39 -2.32 3.46 16.86
N GLY A 40 -3.34 3.71 16.03
CA GLY A 40 -4.50 2.83 15.87
C GLY A 40 -4.18 1.61 14.98
N TRP A 41 -5.18 0.74 14.79
CA TRP A 41 -5.07 -0.46 13.95
C TRP A 41 -4.58 -0.15 12.53
N ILE A 42 -5.02 0.98 11.98
CA ILE A 42 -4.47 1.55 10.75
C ILE A 42 -3.63 2.77 11.15
N PRO A 43 -2.29 2.68 11.08
CA PRO A 43 -1.41 3.78 11.48
C PRO A 43 -1.77 5.07 10.76
N GLY A 44 -1.90 6.15 11.53
CA GLY A 44 -2.25 7.47 11.02
C GLY A 44 -3.73 7.68 10.68
N VAL A 45 -4.60 6.67 10.69
CA VAL A 45 -6.05 6.87 10.50
C VAL A 45 -6.73 7.10 11.83
N GLY A 46 -7.53 8.17 11.89
CA GLY A 46 -8.28 8.56 13.08
C GLY A 46 -9.66 7.91 13.14
N ASN A 47 -10.16 7.80 14.36
CA ASN A 47 -11.55 7.42 14.63
C ASN A 47 -12.52 8.58 14.30
N ALA A 48 -13.81 8.36 14.50
CA ALA A 48 -14.84 9.36 14.23
C ALA A 48 -14.70 10.63 15.08
N ASP A 49 -14.21 10.52 16.33
CA ASP A 49 -14.02 11.68 17.21
C ASP A 49 -12.90 12.58 16.69
N PHE A 50 -11.77 11.99 16.33
CA PHE A 50 -10.68 12.67 15.64
C PHE A 50 -11.20 13.34 14.37
N ALA A 51 -11.85 12.56 13.50
CA ALA A 51 -12.24 13.04 12.19
C ALA A 51 -13.23 14.20 12.26
N ILE A 52 -14.20 14.13 13.17
CA ILE A 52 -15.16 15.22 13.39
C ILE A 52 -14.46 16.44 13.98
N GLY A 53 -13.75 16.28 15.10
CA GLY A 53 -13.13 17.39 15.82
C GLY A 53 -12.12 18.12 14.97
N THR A 54 -11.17 17.40 14.35
CA THR A 54 -10.14 18.01 13.52
C THR A 54 -10.72 18.66 12.26
N THR A 55 -11.77 18.09 11.66
CA THR A 55 -12.43 18.74 10.53
C THR A 55 -13.07 20.07 10.92
N GLN A 56 -13.68 20.16 12.11
CA GLN A 56 -14.23 21.44 12.61
C GLN A 56 -13.11 22.46 12.79
N THR A 57 -12.03 22.09 13.46
CA THR A 57 -10.87 22.97 13.66
C THR A 57 -10.32 23.47 12.32
N PHE A 58 -10.17 22.60 11.33
CA PHE A 58 -9.69 23.00 10.00
C PHE A 58 -10.62 24.00 9.30
N ARG A 59 -11.94 23.81 9.42
CA ARG A 59 -12.93 24.74 8.82
C ARG A 59 -12.95 26.10 9.52
N GLU A 60 -12.67 26.13 10.82
CA GLU A 60 -12.54 27.37 11.59
C GLU A 60 -11.25 28.11 11.24
N MET A 61 -10.12 27.40 11.15
CA MET A 61 -8.81 27.99 10.85
C MET A 61 -8.67 28.42 9.39
N PHE A 62 -9.27 27.68 8.45
CA PHE A 62 -9.10 27.90 7.01
C PHE A 62 -10.45 28.08 6.33
N PRO A 63 -10.94 29.32 6.15
CA PRO A 63 -12.24 29.60 5.53
C PRO A 63 -12.40 29.03 4.12
N GLN A 64 -11.28 28.85 3.39
CA GLN A 64 -11.23 28.24 2.07
C GLN A 64 -11.24 26.71 2.08
N PHE A 65 -11.17 26.07 3.24
CA PHE A 65 -11.19 24.62 3.35
C PHE A 65 -12.54 24.07 2.85
N SER A 66 -12.47 23.06 1.99
CA SER A 66 -13.67 22.52 1.35
C SER A 66 -14.64 21.96 2.38
N ARG A 67 -15.92 22.34 2.27
CA ARG A 67 -17.01 21.79 3.09
C ARG A 67 -17.25 20.30 2.84
N HIS A 68 -16.72 19.76 1.76
CA HIS A 68 -16.84 18.33 1.42
C HIS A 68 -15.63 17.52 1.85
N TRP A 69 -14.61 18.17 2.42
CA TRP A 69 -13.44 17.48 2.93
C TRP A 69 -13.63 17.15 4.41
N LEU A 70 -13.17 15.95 4.76
CA LEU A 70 -13.07 15.44 6.11
C LEU A 70 -11.60 15.14 6.39
N ILE A 71 -11.07 15.67 7.48
CA ILE A 71 -9.77 15.21 7.99
C ILE A 71 -10.00 13.85 8.62
N ILE A 72 -9.40 12.79 8.07
CA ILE A 72 -9.62 11.40 8.49
C ILE A 72 -8.38 10.76 9.12
N GLY A 73 -7.26 11.47 9.14
CA GLY A 73 -6.01 10.96 9.70
C GLY A 73 -4.85 11.96 9.63
N MET A 74 -3.66 11.46 9.97
CA MET A 74 -2.39 12.16 9.93
C MET A 74 -1.33 11.29 9.24
N GLU A 75 -0.56 11.88 8.35
CA GLU A 75 0.54 11.22 7.64
C GLU A 75 1.86 11.31 8.44
N GLY A 76 2.00 12.33 9.29
CA GLY A 76 3.19 12.59 10.10
C GLY A 76 3.61 14.05 10.06
N LYS A 77 4.92 14.30 10.23
CA LYS A 77 5.51 15.65 10.24
C LYS A 77 6.41 15.89 9.05
N ARG A 78 6.39 17.11 8.51
CA ARG A 78 7.31 17.60 7.48
C ARG A 78 8.13 18.77 8.01
N THR A 79 9.44 18.78 7.76
CA THR A 79 10.28 19.94 8.04
C THR A 79 10.21 20.93 6.88
N ILE A 80 9.95 22.21 7.19
CA ILE A 80 10.09 23.31 6.24
C ILE A 80 11.52 23.83 6.33
N GLU A 81 12.37 23.47 5.36
CA GLU A 81 13.80 23.81 5.35
C GLU A 81 14.09 25.31 5.48
N LYS A 82 13.21 26.16 4.94
CA LYS A 82 13.38 27.63 4.98
C LYS A 82 13.28 28.24 6.39
N ILE A 83 12.59 27.58 7.30
CA ILE A 83 12.33 28.09 8.66
C ILE A 83 12.70 27.08 9.76
N ASN A 84 13.22 25.91 9.37
CA ASN A 84 13.59 24.79 10.25
C ASN A 84 12.48 24.38 11.25
N GLU A 85 11.23 24.44 10.80
CA GLU A 85 10.05 24.14 11.61
C GLU A 85 9.39 22.84 11.15
N GLN A 86 8.86 22.05 12.09
CA GLN A 86 8.10 20.86 11.78
C GLN A 86 6.61 21.19 11.74
N ILE A 87 5.97 20.87 10.63
CA ILE A 87 4.53 21.01 10.43
C ILE A 87 3.86 19.64 10.32
N ASP A 88 2.67 19.53 10.88
CA ASP A 88 1.86 18.32 10.80
C ASP A 88 1.19 18.23 9.42
N ILE A 89 1.14 17.00 8.89
CA ILE A 89 0.47 16.65 7.64
C ILE A 89 -0.73 15.78 7.96
N TYR A 90 -1.90 16.25 7.55
CA TYR A 90 -3.19 15.61 7.73
C TYR A 90 -3.65 14.94 6.44
N VAL A 91 -4.50 13.93 6.58
CA VAL A 91 -5.14 13.22 5.48
C VAL A 91 -6.58 13.72 5.37
N ALA A 92 -6.95 14.25 4.21
CA ALA A 92 -8.29 14.73 3.89
C ALA A 92 -8.96 13.80 2.86
N LEU A 93 -10.19 13.37 3.16
CA LEU A 93 -11.08 12.65 2.25
C LEU A 93 -12.09 13.61 1.65
N ASP A 94 -12.14 13.71 0.32
CA ASP A 94 -13.25 14.37 -0.38
C ASP A 94 -14.43 13.39 -0.48
N VAL A 95 -15.53 13.67 0.21
CA VAL A 95 -16.68 12.75 0.24
C VAL A 95 -17.46 12.67 -1.08
N ARG A 96 -17.15 13.52 -2.07
CA ARG A 96 -17.86 13.56 -3.35
C ARG A 96 -17.36 12.52 -4.33
N ASP A 97 -16.04 12.38 -4.42
CA ASP A 97 -15.34 11.50 -5.36
C ASP A 97 -14.43 10.48 -4.68
N GLU A 98 -14.39 10.49 -3.34
CA GLU A 98 -13.52 9.66 -2.51
C GLU A 98 -12.02 9.90 -2.74
N SER A 99 -11.62 11.02 -3.34
CA SER A 99 -10.21 11.34 -3.49
C SER A 99 -9.56 11.67 -2.15
N ILE A 100 -8.28 11.30 -2.03
CA ILE A 100 -7.46 11.59 -0.85
C ILE A 100 -6.50 12.72 -1.16
N HIS A 101 -6.48 13.69 -0.25
CA HIS A 101 -5.58 14.83 -0.27
C HIS A 101 -4.77 14.84 1.02
N LEU A 102 -3.57 15.37 0.95
CA LEU A 102 -2.81 15.75 2.13
C LEU A 102 -2.92 17.24 2.34
N VAL A 103 -3.04 17.64 3.60
CA VAL A 103 -3.19 19.03 4.00
C VAL A 103 -2.21 19.31 5.11
N ASP A 104 -1.35 20.31 4.96
CA ASP A 104 -0.47 20.72 6.05
C ASP A 104 -1.19 21.61 7.07
N SER A 105 -0.58 21.80 8.24
CA SER A 105 -1.07 22.70 9.29
C SER A 105 -1.10 24.18 8.89
N LEU A 106 -0.70 24.53 7.66
CA LEU A 106 -0.80 25.86 7.07
C LEU A 106 -1.95 25.95 6.04
N GLY A 107 -2.72 24.87 5.87
CA GLY A 107 -3.89 24.81 4.99
C GLY A 107 -3.54 24.57 3.52
N LYS A 108 -2.28 24.29 3.17
CA LYS A 108 -1.89 23.93 1.81
C LYS A 108 -2.23 22.47 1.58
N ALA A 109 -2.92 22.20 0.47
CA ALA A 109 -3.36 20.87 0.11
C ALA A 109 -2.78 20.37 -1.22
N TRP A 110 -2.60 19.07 -1.35
CA TRP A 110 -2.27 18.39 -2.61
C TRP A 110 -2.89 17.00 -2.65
N LYS A 111 -3.21 16.53 -3.87
CA LYS A 111 -3.82 15.21 -4.06
C LYS A 111 -2.79 14.11 -3.79
N GLU A 112 -3.20 13.07 -3.08
CA GLU A 112 -2.41 11.88 -2.73
C GLU A 112 -2.91 10.64 -3.48
N ALA A 113 -4.23 10.44 -3.56
CA ALA A 113 -4.82 9.31 -4.27
C ALA A 113 -6.15 9.69 -4.93
N ASP A 114 -6.49 9.00 -6.01
CA ASP A 114 -7.75 9.19 -6.73
C ASP A 114 -8.95 8.58 -5.98
N HIS A 115 -8.72 7.50 -5.21
CA HIS A 115 -9.77 6.78 -4.50
C HIS A 115 -9.33 6.37 -3.09
N PHE A 116 -10.23 6.56 -2.12
CA PHE A 116 -10.04 6.23 -0.72
C PHE A 116 -9.78 4.76 -0.51
N ARG A 117 -10.51 3.89 -1.22
CA ARG A 117 -10.35 2.44 -1.11
C ARG A 117 -8.93 2.01 -1.46
N ASP A 118 -8.37 2.56 -2.53
CA ASP A 118 -7.04 2.16 -3.02
C ASP A 118 -5.94 2.69 -2.09
N TRP A 119 -6.13 3.90 -1.56
CA TRP A 119 -5.25 4.46 -0.52
C TRP A 119 -5.30 3.67 0.79
N LEU A 120 -6.51 3.38 1.28
CA LEU A 120 -6.76 2.63 2.51
C LEU A 120 -6.20 1.22 2.39
N ALA A 121 -6.40 0.61 1.22
CA ALA A 121 -5.79 -0.64 0.87
C ALA A 121 -4.27 -0.57 1.11
N HIS A 122 -3.55 0.27 0.37
CA HIS A 122 -2.09 0.39 0.48
C HIS A 122 -1.61 0.57 1.93
N LYS A 123 -2.29 1.41 2.72
CA LYS A 123 -2.01 1.60 4.17
C LYS A 123 -2.16 0.31 4.96
N LEU A 124 -3.27 -0.42 4.78
CA LEU A 124 -3.54 -1.69 5.44
C LEU A 124 -2.49 -2.74 5.06
N ALA A 125 -2.19 -2.90 3.77
CA ALA A 125 -1.16 -3.84 3.32
C ALA A 125 0.17 -3.61 4.05
N ARG A 126 0.59 -2.35 4.11
CA ARG A 126 1.83 -1.96 4.76
C ARG A 126 1.79 -2.19 6.28
N ALA A 127 0.73 -1.76 6.95
CA ALA A 127 0.60 -1.90 8.41
C ALA A 127 0.57 -3.37 8.85
N LEU A 128 -0.12 -4.22 8.08
CA LEU A 128 -0.22 -5.64 8.34
C LEU A 128 1.14 -6.33 8.13
N TRP A 129 1.89 -5.92 7.10
CA TRP A 129 3.23 -6.42 6.87
C TRP A 129 4.21 -6.05 7.98
N GLU A 130 4.28 -4.77 8.33
CA GLU A 130 5.19 -4.25 9.39
C GLU A 130 4.91 -4.87 10.76
N ARG A 131 3.66 -5.28 11.03
CA ARG A 131 3.28 -5.91 12.29
C ARG A 131 3.76 -7.36 12.41
N THR A 132 3.85 -8.09 11.30
CA THR A 132 4.13 -9.53 11.31
C THR A 132 5.55 -9.89 10.89
N HIS A 133 6.32 -8.95 10.35
CA HIS A 133 7.65 -9.22 9.79
C HIS A 133 8.66 -8.09 10.06
N ASP A 134 9.89 -8.47 10.43
CA ASP A 134 11.05 -7.55 10.52
C ASP A 134 11.69 -7.23 9.15
N SER A 135 11.23 -7.90 8.09
CA SER A 135 11.73 -7.77 6.72
C SER A 135 10.93 -6.74 5.93
N HIS A 136 11.57 -6.12 4.94
CA HIS A 136 10.91 -5.21 4.01
C HIS A 136 10.42 -5.93 2.76
N LEU A 137 9.20 -5.60 2.34
CA LEU A 137 8.60 -6.07 1.11
C LEU A 137 8.72 -4.99 0.03
N PHE A 138 9.05 -5.44 -1.17
CA PHE A 138 9.03 -4.63 -2.36
C PHE A 138 8.32 -5.38 -3.48
N VAL A 139 7.41 -4.67 -4.15
CA VAL A 139 6.71 -5.14 -5.34
C VAL A 139 6.96 -4.11 -6.42
N ILE A 140 7.75 -4.48 -7.42
CA ILE A 140 8.16 -3.59 -8.50
C ILE A 140 7.59 -4.15 -9.80
N GLY A 141 6.79 -3.34 -10.50
CA GLY A 141 6.13 -3.70 -11.74
C GLY A 141 6.69 -3.00 -12.97
N ASP A 142 6.60 -3.67 -14.12
CA ASP A 142 6.90 -3.10 -15.44
C ASP A 142 6.07 -3.78 -16.53
N LYS A 143 5.84 -3.13 -17.68
CA LYS A 143 5.19 -3.75 -18.84
C LYS A 143 6.10 -4.80 -19.52
N THR A 144 7.41 -4.76 -19.26
CA THR A 144 8.42 -5.59 -19.92
C THR A 144 9.05 -6.58 -18.96
N GLU A 145 9.06 -7.87 -19.32
CA GLU A 145 9.77 -8.92 -18.56
C GLU A 145 11.26 -8.59 -18.36
N ALA A 146 11.90 -7.99 -19.38
CA ALA A 146 13.32 -7.67 -19.37
C ALA A 146 13.71 -6.76 -18.19
N VAL A 147 12.92 -5.74 -17.88
CA VAL A 147 13.17 -4.82 -16.74
C VAL A 147 13.11 -5.61 -15.42
N ILE A 148 12.09 -6.43 -15.25
CA ILE A 148 11.91 -7.28 -14.07
C ILE A 148 13.04 -8.31 -13.93
N ARG A 149 13.52 -8.89 -15.04
CA ARG A 149 14.67 -9.80 -15.06
C ARG A 149 15.97 -9.11 -14.67
N THR A 150 16.24 -7.92 -15.19
CA THR A 150 17.44 -7.15 -14.83
C THR A 150 17.40 -6.74 -13.36
N LEU A 151 16.24 -6.32 -12.84
CA LEU A 151 16.06 -6.05 -11.40
C LEU A 151 16.38 -7.28 -10.56
N ARG A 152 15.86 -8.45 -10.95
CA ARG A 152 16.14 -9.72 -10.29
C ARG A 152 17.65 -10.02 -10.29
N GLU A 153 18.30 -9.96 -11.44
CA GLU A 153 19.73 -10.27 -11.57
C GLU A 153 20.59 -9.36 -10.69
N GLN A 154 20.26 -8.07 -10.63
CA GLN A 154 20.94 -7.11 -9.76
C GLN A 154 20.75 -7.45 -8.27
N LEU A 155 19.53 -7.76 -7.84
CA LEU A 155 19.24 -8.15 -6.46
C LEU A 155 19.98 -9.43 -6.07
N VAL A 156 20.03 -10.42 -6.96
CA VAL A 156 20.79 -11.66 -6.76
C VAL A 156 22.29 -11.38 -6.60
N ALA A 157 22.84 -10.51 -7.45
CA ALA A 157 24.24 -10.13 -7.35
C ALA A 157 24.54 -9.46 -6.00
N TRP A 158 23.67 -8.56 -5.56
CA TRP A 158 23.79 -7.91 -4.25
C TRP A 158 23.66 -8.86 -3.08
N HIS A 159 22.80 -9.87 -3.19
CA HIS A 159 22.70 -10.88 -2.16
C HIS A 159 23.99 -11.68 -2.00
N ARG A 160 24.62 -12.06 -3.11
CA ARG A 160 25.93 -12.72 -3.11
C ARG A 160 27.05 -11.83 -2.56
N GLN A 161 26.91 -10.52 -2.70
CA GLN A 161 27.85 -9.52 -2.21
C GLN A 161 27.53 -9.05 -0.78
N GLU A 162 26.54 -9.66 -0.12
CA GLU A 162 26.09 -9.28 1.24
C GLU A 162 25.61 -7.83 1.37
N VAL A 163 25.21 -7.20 0.25
CA VAL A 163 24.65 -5.85 0.21
C VAL A 163 23.18 -5.86 0.65
N VAL A 164 22.45 -6.94 0.31
CA VAL A 164 21.06 -7.18 0.74
C VAL A 164 20.91 -8.63 1.17
N ASP A 165 20.04 -8.90 2.14
CA ASP A 165 19.69 -10.27 2.51
C ASP A 165 18.31 -10.61 1.93
N ILE A 166 18.26 -11.47 0.90
CA ILE A 166 17.01 -11.86 0.25
C ILE A 166 16.43 -13.06 1.00
N GLU A 167 15.30 -12.85 1.65
CA GLU A 167 14.55 -13.95 2.27
C GLU A 167 13.69 -14.70 1.27
N GLY A 168 13.17 -14.00 0.27
CA GLY A 168 12.33 -14.58 -0.77
C GLY A 168 12.18 -13.66 -1.95
N MET A 169 12.07 -14.25 -3.14
CA MET A 169 11.88 -13.49 -4.37
C MET A 169 11.14 -14.33 -5.41
N LEU A 170 10.24 -13.69 -6.14
CA LEU A 170 9.46 -14.33 -7.20
C LEU A 170 9.07 -13.32 -8.29
N ILE A 171 8.78 -13.83 -9.49
CA ILE A 171 8.26 -13.03 -10.60
C ILE A 171 6.82 -13.44 -10.86
N LEU A 172 5.94 -12.45 -10.84
CA LEU A 172 4.56 -12.53 -11.29
C LEU A 172 4.47 -12.03 -12.73
N HIS A 173 3.66 -12.70 -13.53
CA HIS A 173 3.23 -12.20 -14.83
C HIS A 173 1.72 -12.29 -14.91
N ARG A 174 1.06 -11.17 -15.17
CA ARG A 174 -0.36 -11.14 -15.44
C ARG A 174 -0.58 -10.95 -16.92
N ASP A 175 -1.13 -11.95 -17.59
CA ASP A 175 -1.39 -11.85 -19.02
C ASP A 175 -2.53 -10.85 -19.32
N ASP A 176 -2.72 -10.52 -20.60
CA ASP A 176 -3.74 -9.57 -21.04
C ASP A 176 -5.18 -10.05 -20.77
N GLN A 177 -5.35 -11.36 -20.51
CA GLN A 177 -6.63 -11.94 -20.10
C GLN A 177 -6.83 -11.89 -18.58
N GLY A 178 -5.90 -11.25 -17.86
CA GLY A 178 -5.93 -11.08 -16.42
C GLY A 178 -5.44 -12.30 -15.64
N ARG A 179 -4.98 -13.37 -16.29
CA ARG A 179 -4.50 -14.58 -15.60
C ARG A 179 -3.13 -14.32 -15.00
N LEU A 180 -3.02 -14.55 -13.69
CA LEU A 180 -1.77 -14.43 -12.97
C LEU A 180 -0.99 -15.75 -13.06
N SER A 181 0.24 -15.67 -13.54
CA SER A 181 1.16 -16.79 -13.69
C SER A 181 2.45 -16.52 -12.93
N LEU A 182 3.08 -17.59 -12.47
CA LEU A 182 4.34 -17.54 -11.75
C LEU A 182 5.46 -17.96 -12.68
N GLN A 183 6.46 -17.10 -12.81
CA GLN A 183 7.76 -17.58 -13.24
C GLN A 183 8.59 -17.87 -11.99
N HIS A 184 8.78 -19.17 -11.71
CA HIS A 184 9.72 -19.61 -10.70
C HIS A 184 11.10 -19.06 -11.09
N ALA A 185 11.64 -18.21 -10.23
CA ALA A 185 12.98 -17.67 -10.35
C ALA A 185 14.01 -18.78 -10.09
N GLN A 186 14.18 -19.70 -11.05
CA GLN A 186 15.18 -20.76 -10.93
C GLN A 186 16.56 -20.15 -10.73
N TYR A 187 17.19 -20.51 -9.62
CA TYR A 187 18.51 -20.07 -9.24
C TYR A 187 19.41 -21.29 -9.07
N SER A 188 20.53 -21.30 -9.77
CA SER A 188 21.62 -22.23 -9.52
C SER A 188 22.55 -21.63 -8.45
N GLY A 189 22.47 -22.12 -7.20
CA GLY A 189 23.45 -21.81 -6.14
C GLY A 189 22.88 -21.47 -4.75
N LEU A 190 21.56 -21.45 -4.58
CA LEU A 190 20.77 -21.21 -3.36
C LEU A 190 19.85 -22.39 -3.51
N LYS A 191 19.79 -23.24 -2.49
CA LYS A 191 18.94 -24.43 -2.51
C LYS A 191 17.58 -24.06 -3.09
N GLU A 192 16.98 -25.00 -3.82
CA GLU A 192 15.74 -24.92 -4.62
C GLU A 192 14.50 -24.34 -3.89
N THR A 193 14.68 -23.85 -2.67
CA THR A 193 13.79 -23.22 -1.71
C THR A 193 13.83 -21.68 -1.69
N ALA A 194 14.48 -21.00 -2.65
CA ALA A 194 14.55 -19.52 -2.68
C ALA A 194 13.23 -18.82 -3.05
N VAL A 195 12.15 -19.59 -3.27
CA VAL A 195 10.83 -19.13 -2.87
C VAL A 195 10.80 -19.22 -1.35
N GLY A 196 11.31 -18.19 -0.67
CA GLY A 196 11.22 -18.10 0.79
C GLY A 196 9.79 -18.39 1.24
N SER A 197 9.62 -18.99 2.42
CA SER A 197 8.30 -19.37 2.96
C SER A 197 7.27 -18.25 2.81
N ILE A 198 7.69 -17.00 2.99
CA ILE A 198 6.85 -15.81 2.86
C ILE A 198 6.44 -15.53 1.40
N ALA A 199 7.38 -15.52 0.47
CA ALA A 199 7.12 -15.32 -0.96
C ALA A 199 6.21 -16.41 -1.54
N GLY A 200 6.47 -17.68 -1.18
CA GLY A 200 5.67 -18.82 -1.61
C GLY A 200 4.29 -18.83 -0.98
N LEU A 201 4.18 -18.38 0.27
CA LEU A 201 2.90 -18.25 0.95
C LEU A 201 2.09 -17.10 0.35
N LEU A 202 2.67 -15.92 0.09
CA LEU A 202 2.00 -14.82 -0.62
C LEU A 202 1.40 -15.27 -1.94
N VAL A 203 2.19 -16.00 -2.72
CA VAL A 203 1.78 -16.54 -4.01
C VAL A 203 0.72 -17.64 -3.88
N GLY A 204 0.90 -18.56 -2.95
CA GLY A 204 -0.10 -19.58 -2.64
C GLY A 204 -1.43 -18.91 -2.30
N SER A 205 -1.40 -17.91 -1.43
CA SER A 205 -2.56 -17.10 -1.09
C SER A 205 -3.20 -16.43 -2.31
N LEU A 206 -2.40 -15.84 -3.21
CA LEU A 206 -2.89 -15.22 -4.45
C LEU A 206 -3.61 -16.22 -5.36
N LEU A 207 -3.07 -17.42 -5.51
CA LEU A 207 -3.63 -18.47 -6.38
C LEU A 207 -4.82 -19.20 -5.75
N PHE A 208 -4.87 -19.32 -4.41
CA PHE A 208 -5.91 -20.07 -3.69
C PHE A 208 -7.11 -19.20 -3.22
N HIS A 209 -7.10 -17.88 -3.41
CA HIS A 209 -8.18 -17.01 -2.94
C HIS A 209 -9.44 -17.07 -3.85
N PRO A 210 -10.60 -17.58 -3.38
CA PRO A 210 -11.78 -17.85 -4.22
C PRO A 210 -12.42 -16.59 -4.84
N VAL A 211 -12.38 -15.47 -4.13
CA VAL A 211 -12.89 -14.17 -4.62
C VAL A 211 -11.99 -13.61 -5.73
N LEU A 212 -10.68 -13.90 -5.68
CA LEU A 212 -9.75 -13.48 -6.72
C LEU A 212 -9.96 -14.33 -7.98
N GLY A 213 -10.21 -15.63 -7.85
CA GLY A 213 -10.55 -16.52 -8.97
C GLY A 213 -11.77 -16.07 -9.80
N ALA A 214 -12.79 -15.49 -9.15
CA ALA A 214 -13.97 -14.96 -9.83
C ALA A 214 -13.71 -13.66 -10.62
N ALA A 215 -12.72 -12.85 -10.20
CA ALA A 215 -12.27 -11.65 -10.92
C ALA A 215 -11.15 -11.96 -11.95
N LEU A 216 -10.56 -13.16 -11.89
CA LEU A 216 -9.45 -13.64 -12.71
C LEU A 216 -9.86 -14.56 -13.88
N GLY A 217 -11.17 -14.75 -14.11
CA GLY A 217 -11.67 -15.35 -15.36
C GLY A 217 -11.49 -16.86 -15.55
N THR A 218 -11.37 -17.67 -14.49
CA THR A 218 -11.41 -19.15 -14.62
C THR A 218 -12.71 -19.73 -14.07
N VAL A 219 -13.59 -20.17 -14.97
CA VAL A 219 -14.68 -21.11 -14.65
C VAL A 219 -14.09 -22.51 -14.51
N THR A 220 -13.44 -22.82 -13.38
CA THR A 220 -13.26 -24.19 -12.88
C THR A 220 -12.83 -24.12 -11.41
N GLY A 221 -13.77 -24.29 -10.49
CA GLY A 221 -13.46 -24.37 -9.05
C GLY A 221 -14.60 -24.06 -8.08
N ALA A 222 -15.83 -23.83 -8.54
CA ALA A 222 -16.98 -23.51 -7.67
C ALA A 222 -17.43 -24.65 -6.71
N ALA A 223 -16.68 -25.75 -6.59
CA ALA A 223 -17.03 -26.87 -5.70
C ALA A 223 -16.36 -26.84 -4.30
N ALA A 224 -15.66 -25.76 -3.92
CA ALA A 224 -15.10 -25.61 -2.58
C ALA A 224 -15.56 -24.30 -1.89
N ALA A 225 -16.82 -23.91 -2.08
CA ALA A 225 -17.43 -22.85 -1.27
C ALA A 225 -17.73 -23.40 0.13
N GLY A 226 -16.79 -23.28 1.06
CA GLY A 226 -17.03 -23.70 2.44
C GLY A 226 -15.92 -23.42 3.47
N ARG A 227 -14.69 -23.09 3.06
CA ARG A 227 -13.63 -22.74 4.02
C ARG A 227 -12.99 -21.41 3.64
N ARG A 228 -13.19 -20.39 4.48
CA ARG A 228 -12.29 -19.23 4.56
C ARG A 228 -10.95 -19.77 5.03
N PHE A 229 -9.97 -19.86 4.13
CA PHE A 229 -8.59 -20.14 4.53
C PHE A 229 -8.01 -18.82 5.05
N SER A 230 -8.11 -18.61 6.36
CA SER A 230 -7.49 -17.46 7.04
C SER A 230 -5.99 -17.71 7.16
N LEU A 231 -5.19 -16.95 6.41
CA LEU A 231 -3.72 -17.07 6.40
C LEU A 231 -3.06 -16.35 7.58
N SER A 232 -3.88 -15.76 8.46
CA SER A 232 -3.47 -15.15 9.73
C SER A 232 -2.64 -16.11 10.60
N HIS A 233 -2.89 -17.42 10.49
CA HIS A 233 -2.20 -18.48 11.24
C HIS A 233 -0.74 -18.67 10.82
N VAL A 234 -0.34 -18.15 9.66
CA VAL A 234 1.02 -18.22 9.10
C VAL A 234 1.62 -16.82 8.90
N GLY A 235 1.02 -15.80 9.51
CA GLY A 235 1.56 -14.43 9.57
C GLY A 235 1.27 -13.55 8.35
N ILE A 236 0.56 -14.04 7.34
CA ILE A 236 0.23 -13.29 6.13
C ILE A 236 -1.23 -12.84 6.17
N ASP A 237 -1.44 -11.56 5.92
CA ASP A 237 -2.77 -10.97 5.92
C ASP A 237 -3.49 -11.18 4.57
N ASP A 238 -4.73 -11.68 4.63
CA ASP A 238 -5.55 -11.99 3.45
C ASP A 238 -5.86 -10.72 2.62
N GLU A 239 -5.96 -9.55 3.26
CA GLU A 239 -6.23 -8.28 2.60
C GLU A 239 -4.99 -7.74 1.89
N PHE A 240 -3.80 -7.90 2.48
CA PHE A 240 -2.52 -7.63 1.83
C PHE A 240 -2.41 -8.39 0.49
N VAL A 241 -2.76 -9.67 0.50
CA VAL A 241 -2.74 -10.54 -0.69
C VAL A 241 -3.67 -10.02 -1.79
N LYS A 242 -4.91 -9.61 -1.46
CA LYS A 242 -5.84 -9.08 -2.45
C LYS A 242 -5.33 -7.81 -3.11
N GLN A 243 -4.73 -6.92 -2.34
CA GLN A 243 -4.24 -5.65 -2.87
C GLN A 243 -3.02 -5.84 -3.76
N LEU A 244 -2.12 -6.74 -3.38
CA LEU A 244 -1.03 -7.17 -4.24
C LEU A 244 -1.55 -7.70 -5.59
N ALA A 245 -2.64 -8.48 -5.57
CA ALA A 245 -3.28 -8.96 -6.79
C ALA A 245 -3.85 -7.82 -7.66
N CYS A 246 -4.47 -6.81 -7.03
CA CYS A 246 -5.04 -5.66 -7.73
C CYS A 246 -3.96 -4.72 -8.29
N ALA A 247 -2.80 -4.62 -7.65
CA ALA A 247 -1.72 -3.74 -8.07
C ALA A 247 -0.99 -4.23 -9.33
N VAL A 248 -0.99 -5.55 -9.60
CA VAL A 248 -0.46 -6.11 -10.84
C VAL A 248 -1.55 -6.08 -11.91
N LEU A 249 -1.52 -5.09 -12.80
CA LEU A 249 -2.50 -4.94 -13.88
C LEU A 249 -2.29 -6.00 -14.98
N PRO A 250 -3.32 -6.30 -15.80
CA PRO A 250 -3.14 -7.14 -16.99
C PRO A 250 -2.03 -6.61 -17.92
N GLY A 251 -1.27 -7.52 -18.51
CA GLY A 251 -0.12 -7.20 -19.38
C GLY A 251 1.15 -6.76 -18.63
N MET A 252 1.20 -6.89 -17.31
CA MET A 252 2.35 -6.48 -16.49
C MET A 252 3.12 -7.65 -15.88
N TRP A 253 4.40 -7.41 -15.69
CA TRP A 253 5.32 -8.22 -14.92
C TRP A 253 5.58 -7.55 -13.57
N ALA A 254 5.70 -8.32 -12.50
CA ALA A 254 6.06 -7.80 -11.19
C ALA A 254 7.08 -8.67 -10.47
N LEU A 255 8.14 -8.05 -9.95
CA LEU A 255 9.06 -8.66 -9.00
C LEU A 255 8.52 -8.45 -7.59
N VAL A 256 8.25 -9.53 -6.88
CA VAL A 256 8.04 -9.49 -5.42
C VAL A 256 9.32 -9.93 -4.75
N VAL A 257 9.87 -9.11 -3.87
CA VAL A 257 11.08 -9.41 -3.11
C VAL A 257 10.91 -9.03 -1.65
N VAL A 258 11.34 -9.94 -0.78
CA VAL A 258 11.39 -9.76 0.67
C VAL A 258 12.85 -9.69 1.07
N LEU A 259 13.24 -8.56 1.68
CA LEU A 259 14.61 -8.28 2.08
C LEU A 259 14.70 -8.10 3.60
N ARG A 260 15.64 -8.81 4.22
CA ARG A 260 16.06 -8.56 5.60
C ARG A 260 17.19 -7.55 5.62
N HIS A 261 17.24 -6.68 6.64
CA HIS A 261 18.32 -5.71 6.84
C HIS A 261 18.71 -4.90 5.58
N ALA A 262 17.70 -4.42 4.84
CA ALA A 262 17.98 -3.66 3.62
C ALA A 262 18.59 -2.30 3.96
N LYS A 263 19.83 -2.05 3.53
CA LYS A 263 20.35 -0.68 3.41
C LYS A 263 19.68 -0.02 2.21
N VAL A 264 18.43 0.41 2.38
CA VAL A 264 17.57 0.99 1.33
C VAL A 264 18.31 2.06 0.52
N LYS A 265 19.17 2.86 1.18
CA LYS A 265 19.97 3.90 0.54
C LYS A 265 20.90 3.35 -0.56
N ASP A 266 21.53 2.21 -0.34
CA ASP A 266 22.52 1.62 -1.25
C ASP A 266 21.83 0.94 -2.45
N MET A 267 20.60 0.45 -2.25
CA MET A 267 19.77 -0.08 -3.34
C MET A 267 19.27 1.03 -4.27
N VAL A 268 18.77 2.14 -3.71
CA VAL A 268 18.11 3.23 -4.43
C VAL A 268 18.99 3.79 -5.55
N GLU A 269 20.29 4.00 -5.34
CA GLU A 269 21.17 4.59 -6.36
C GLU A 269 21.41 3.71 -7.59
N THR A 270 21.42 2.39 -7.40
CA THR A 270 21.66 1.45 -8.52
C THR A 270 20.36 1.07 -9.22
N LEU A 271 19.26 0.99 -8.46
CA LEU A 271 17.91 0.79 -9.01
C LEU A 271 17.51 1.89 -10.00
N ARG A 272 18.08 3.10 -9.86
CA ARG A 272 17.92 4.21 -10.83
C ARG A 272 18.23 3.85 -12.27
N LYS A 273 19.18 2.95 -12.48
CA LYS A 273 19.68 2.60 -13.82
C LYS A 273 18.82 1.54 -14.51
N ILE A 274 17.93 0.86 -13.77
CA ILE A 274 17.16 -0.28 -14.27
C ILE A 274 15.73 0.13 -14.64
N GLY A 275 15.09 0.96 -13.80
CA GLY A 275 13.70 1.38 -13.99
C GLY A 275 12.68 0.49 -13.28
N GLY A 276 11.41 0.68 -13.59
CA GLY A 276 10.27 -0.01 -12.99
C GLY A 276 9.39 0.90 -12.11
N THR A 277 8.23 0.40 -11.71
CA THR A 277 7.25 1.15 -10.89
C THR A 277 7.06 0.45 -9.56
N VAL A 278 7.23 1.16 -8.44
CA VAL A 278 6.88 0.62 -7.12
C VAL A 278 5.37 0.49 -7.04
N LEU A 279 4.88 -0.75 -7.02
CA LEU A 279 3.46 -1.07 -6.90
C LEU A 279 3.04 -1.14 -5.44
N VAL A 280 3.83 -1.84 -4.61
CA VAL A 280 3.59 -2.02 -3.18
C VAL A 280 4.93 -2.06 -2.46
N THR A 281 5.02 -1.45 -1.29
CA THR A 281 6.19 -1.58 -0.41
C THR A 281 5.80 -1.44 1.04
N SER A 282 6.53 -2.12 1.93
CA SER A 282 6.40 -1.90 3.38
C SER A 282 7.35 -0.82 3.91
N LEU A 283 8.04 -0.07 3.05
CA LEU A 283 8.86 1.07 3.47
C LEU A 283 8.02 2.25 3.97
N SER A 284 8.58 3.02 4.91
CA SER A 284 8.10 4.37 5.24
C SER A 284 7.83 5.21 3.99
N LYS A 285 6.87 6.14 4.03
CA LYS A 285 6.56 7.02 2.89
C LYS A 285 7.81 7.71 2.35
N ARG A 286 8.68 8.21 3.22
CA ARG A 286 9.97 8.80 2.84
C ARG A 286 10.89 7.78 2.13
N GLY A 287 10.91 6.53 2.59
CA GLY A 287 11.64 5.44 1.94
C GLY A 287 11.03 5.06 0.59
N GLU A 288 9.71 4.96 0.51
CA GLU A 288 8.96 4.70 -0.71
C GLU A 288 9.16 5.82 -1.75
N GLU A 289 9.05 7.09 -1.37
CA GLU A 289 9.31 8.23 -2.24
C GLU A 289 10.74 8.23 -2.77
N ARG A 290 11.73 7.92 -1.93
CA ARG A 290 13.12 7.75 -2.35
C ARG A 290 13.27 6.61 -3.34
N LEU A 291 12.60 5.49 -3.09
CA LEU A 291 12.63 4.32 -3.97
C LEU A 291 11.94 4.60 -5.31
N ARG A 292 10.76 5.24 -5.30
CA ARG A 292 10.04 5.68 -6.50
C ARG A 292 10.86 6.68 -7.30
N ALA A 293 11.44 7.69 -6.64
CA ALA A 293 12.31 8.67 -7.28
C ALA A 293 13.58 8.04 -7.86
N ALA A 294 14.05 6.94 -7.27
CA ALA A 294 15.11 6.16 -7.88
C ALA A 294 14.61 5.46 -9.14
N LEU A 295 13.56 4.64 -9.03
CA LEU A 295 13.11 3.80 -10.14
C LEU A 295 12.49 4.60 -11.31
N ALA A 296 12.11 5.86 -11.10
CA ALA A 296 11.70 6.77 -12.16
C ALA A 296 12.88 7.14 -13.08
N SER A 297 13.10 6.35 -14.12
CA SER A 297 13.90 6.75 -15.29
C SER A 297 13.13 7.75 -16.17
N PRO A 298 13.80 8.62 -16.95
CA PRO A 298 13.15 9.56 -17.85
C PRO A 298 12.52 8.81 -19.04
N GLY A 299 11.32 8.26 -18.86
CA GLY A 299 10.60 7.56 -19.92
C GLY A 299 9.37 6.74 -19.53
N SER A 300 9.15 6.42 -18.26
CA SER A 300 7.98 5.64 -17.83
C SER A 300 6.95 6.54 -17.14
N ASP A 301 6.18 7.29 -17.92
CA ASP A 301 4.87 7.77 -17.49
C ASP A 301 3.87 6.60 -17.60
N PRO A 302 3.23 6.14 -16.51
CA PRO A 302 2.20 5.12 -16.59
C PRO A 302 0.92 5.58 -17.33
N ARG A 303 0.86 6.85 -17.77
CA ARG A 303 -0.24 7.43 -18.58
C ARG A 303 0.01 7.42 -20.09
N GLY A 304 0.95 6.59 -20.56
CA GLY A 304 1.15 6.25 -21.97
C GLY A 304 0.48 4.94 -22.38
#